data_AF-A0A0P0EF17-F1
#
_entry.id   AF-A0A0P0EF17-F1
#
_cell.length_a   1.000
_cell.length_b   1.000
_cell.length_c   1.000
_cell.angle_alpha   90.00
_cell.angle_beta   90.00
_cell.angle_gamma   90.00
#
_symmetry.space_group_name_H-M   'P 1'
#
loop_
_entity.id
_entity.type
_entity.pdbx_description
1 polymer ?
#
loop_
_entity_poly.entity_id
_entity_poly.type
_entity_poly.pdbx_seq_one_letter_code
_entity_poly.pdbx_strand_id
1 'polypeptide(L)'
;MDIKPTSFARGVPPEERNGFYGLEEELIEQAGSAQPIVAIVTYTLDEVVQKVVAGEQYPVVKAFSIEPLHDEKAIAQAVNLRDAALKERTGVEQLDLPEVD
;
A
#
# COMPACT_ATOMS: atom_id res chain seq x y z
N MET A 1 -11.62 -8.38 -24.97
CA MET A 1 -10.22 -8.61 -24.55
C MET A 1 -10.33 -9.16 -23.14
N ASP A 2 -9.71 -10.30 -22.84
CA ASP A 2 -9.87 -10.91 -21.50
C ASP A 2 -8.92 -10.23 -20.52
N ILE A 3 -9.47 -9.44 -19.61
CA ILE A 3 -8.70 -8.74 -18.57
C ILE A 3 -8.35 -9.74 -17.46
N LYS A 4 -7.07 -9.75 -17.06
CA LYS A 4 -6.56 -10.63 -15.99
C LYS A 4 -6.58 -9.87 -14.66
N PRO A 5 -6.84 -10.57 -13.54
CA PRO A 5 -6.82 -9.95 -12.21
C PRO A 5 -5.53 -9.18 -11.94
N THR A 6 -5.63 -8.15 -11.09
CA THR A 6 -4.47 -7.36 -10.69
C THR A 6 -3.43 -8.23 -9.97
N SER A 7 -2.25 -8.38 -10.56
CA SER A 7 -1.12 -9.11 -9.96
C SER A 7 -0.15 -8.17 -9.25
N PHE A 8 0.49 -8.63 -8.18
CA PHE A 8 1.52 -7.87 -7.47
C PHE A 8 2.88 -8.52 -7.59
N ALA A 9 3.94 -7.71 -7.54
CA ALA A 9 5.29 -8.19 -7.66
C ALA A 9 5.68 -9.22 -6.57
N ARG A 10 5.43 -8.94 -5.27
CA ARG A 10 5.66 -9.86 -4.11
C ARG A 10 4.88 -9.44 -2.85
N GLY A 11 4.62 -10.40 -1.96
CA GLY A 11 4.36 -10.14 -0.53
C GLY A 11 2.97 -9.63 -0.13
N VAL A 12 1.98 -9.77 -1.01
CA VAL A 12 0.59 -9.33 -0.78
C VAL A 12 -0.38 -10.51 -0.88
N PRO A 13 -1.66 -10.31 -0.49
CA PRO A 13 -2.72 -11.32 -0.73
C PRO A 13 -2.80 -11.76 -2.20
N PRO A 14 -3.28 -12.99 -2.46
CA PRO A 14 -3.45 -13.50 -3.82
C PRO A 14 -4.42 -12.64 -4.62
N GLU A 15 -4.37 -12.75 -5.94
CA GLU A 15 -5.02 -11.82 -6.88
C GLU A 15 -6.52 -11.65 -6.64
N GLU A 16 -7.20 -12.75 -6.29
CA GLU A 16 -8.63 -12.79 -5.99
C GLU A 16 -9.01 -12.22 -4.61
N ARG A 17 -8.03 -11.80 -3.80
CA ARG A 17 -8.22 -11.25 -2.45
C ARG A 17 -7.39 -9.99 -2.19
N ASN A 18 -6.78 -9.43 -3.22
CA ASN A 18 -6.15 -8.13 -3.09
C ASN A 18 -7.21 -7.05 -3.25
N GLY A 19 -6.96 -5.87 -2.70
CA GLY A 19 -7.88 -4.74 -2.75
C GLY A 19 -8.20 -4.20 -4.14
N PHE A 20 -7.58 -4.76 -5.19
CA PHE A 20 -7.65 -4.29 -6.56
C PHE A 20 -8.39 -5.26 -7.48
N TYR A 21 -8.88 -6.37 -6.94
CA TYR A 21 -9.69 -7.32 -7.68
C TYR A 21 -11.00 -6.66 -8.13
N GLY A 22 -11.30 -6.71 -9.43
CA GLY A 22 -12.49 -6.08 -10.01
C GLY A 22 -12.32 -4.61 -10.40
N LEU A 23 -11.14 -4.03 -10.16
CA LEU A 23 -10.80 -2.66 -10.57
C LEU A 23 -9.91 -2.62 -11.82
N GLU A 24 -9.70 -3.76 -12.48
CA GLU A 24 -8.69 -3.88 -13.54
C GLU A 24 -8.94 -2.93 -14.72
N GLU A 25 -10.20 -2.72 -15.10
CA GLU A 25 -10.56 -1.77 -16.17
C GLU A 25 -10.18 -0.33 -15.78
N GLU A 26 -10.54 0.10 -14.57
CA GLU A 26 -10.21 1.44 -14.05
C GLU A 26 -8.69 1.64 -13.97
N LEU A 27 -7.94 0.64 -13.50
CA LEU A 27 -6.48 0.69 -13.42
C LEU A 27 -5.81 0.77 -14.80
N ILE A 28 -6.37 0.08 -15.80
CA ILE A 28 -5.89 0.15 -17.18
C ILE A 28 -6.21 1.52 -17.79
N GLU A 29 -7.37 2.10 -17.52
CA GLU A 29 -7.72 3.45 -17.96
C GLU A 29 -6.80 4.52 -17.33
N GLN A 30 -6.40 4.31 -16.09
CA GLN A 30 -5.42 5.14 -15.40
C GLN A 30 -3.97 4.83 -15.83
N ALA A 31 -3.73 3.78 -16.61
CA ALA A 31 -2.38 3.42 -17.05
C ALA A 31 -1.79 4.53 -17.93
N GLY A 32 -0.73 5.17 -17.43
CA GLY A 32 -0.09 6.31 -18.08
C GLY A 32 -0.43 7.67 -17.48
N SER A 33 -1.38 7.75 -16.53
CA SER A 33 -1.64 8.98 -15.77
C SER A 33 -0.51 9.34 -14.79
N ALA A 34 0.44 8.43 -14.56
CA ALA A 34 1.51 8.50 -13.57
C ALA A 34 1.05 8.86 -12.13
N GLN A 35 -0.26 8.94 -11.89
CA GLN A 35 -0.82 9.23 -10.59
C GLN A 35 -0.67 8.01 -9.68
N PRO A 36 -0.11 8.20 -8.47
CA PRO A 36 -0.04 7.13 -7.51
C PRO A 36 -1.44 6.78 -7.02
N ILE A 37 -1.74 5.48 -6.96
CA ILE A 37 -2.97 5.02 -6.32
C ILE A 37 -2.80 5.10 -4.81
N VAL A 38 -3.73 5.80 -4.15
CA VAL A 38 -3.74 5.91 -2.69
C VAL A 38 -4.67 4.85 -2.12
N ALA A 39 -4.17 4.05 -1.19
CA ALA A 39 -4.93 2.98 -0.55
C ALA A 39 -4.70 2.98 0.96
N ILE A 40 -5.72 2.54 1.71
CA ILE A 40 -5.59 2.21 3.13
C ILE A 40 -5.15 0.76 3.24
N VAL A 41 -4.03 0.53 3.95
CA VAL A 41 -3.52 -0.81 4.21
C VAL A 41 -3.63 -1.11 5.69
N THR A 42 -4.35 -2.18 6.03
CA THR A 42 -4.42 -2.68 7.41
C THR A 42 -3.44 -3.82 7.55
N TYR A 43 -2.55 -3.74 8.53
CA TYR A 43 -1.62 -4.83 8.88
C TYR A 43 -2.06 -5.56 10.15
N THR A 44 -1.78 -6.85 10.22
CA THR A 44 -1.82 -7.65 11.46
C THR A 44 -0.42 -8.14 11.81
N LEU A 45 -0.17 -8.35 13.11
CA LEU A 45 1.01 -9.08 13.56
C LEU A 45 0.78 -10.56 13.28
N ASP A 46 1.60 -11.15 12.42
CA ASP A 46 1.51 -12.56 12.03
C ASP A 46 2.23 -13.42 13.07
N GLU A 47 3.50 -13.08 13.34
CA GLU A 47 4.31 -13.76 14.35
C GLU A 47 5.45 -12.88 14.87
N VAL A 48 6.13 -13.35 15.92
CA VAL A 48 7.39 -12.77 16.41
C VAL A 48 8.47 -13.84 16.30
N VAL A 49 9.45 -13.60 15.43
CA VAL A 49 10.55 -14.54 15.20
C VAL A 49 11.66 -14.29 16.21
N GLN A 50 12.16 -15.35 16.82
CA GLN A 50 13.32 -15.33 17.72
C GLN A 50 14.47 -16.15 17.12
N LYS A 51 15.60 -15.52 16.84
CA LYS A 51 16.83 -16.19 16.41
C LYS A 51 17.83 -16.25 17.54
N VAL A 52 17.79 -17.35 18.29
CA VAL A 52 18.61 -17.56 19.49
C VAL A 52 20.12 -17.40 19.24
N VAL A 53 20.63 -17.93 18.13
CA VAL A 53 22.08 -17.85 17.81
C VAL A 53 22.51 -16.43 17.46
N ALA A 54 21.65 -15.65 16.80
CA ALA A 54 21.94 -14.27 16.42
C ALA A 54 21.55 -13.25 17.50
N GLY A 55 20.83 -13.68 18.55
CA GLY A 55 20.29 -12.79 19.58
C GLY A 55 19.22 -11.82 19.05
N GLU A 56 18.61 -12.11 17.90
CA GLU A 56 17.65 -11.22 17.24
C GLU A 56 16.20 -11.60 17.59
N GLN A 57 15.37 -10.59 17.78
CA GLN A 57 13.92 -10.73 17.89
C GLN A 57 13.26 -9.67 17.00
N TYR A 58 12.39 -10.10 16.09
CA TYR A 58 11.71 -9.18 15.18
C TYR A 58 10.26 -9.60 14.89
N PRO A 59 9.34 -8.62 14.79
CA PRO A 59 7.96 -8.88 14.41
C PRO A 59 7.84 -9.12 12.91
N VAL A 60 6.95 -10.02 12.52
CA VAL A 60 6.52 -10.23 11.13
C VAL A 60 5.09 -9.71 11.01
N VAL A 61 4.89 -8.73 10.13
CA VAL A 61 3.57 -8.18 9.83
C VAL A 61 3.08 -8.68 8.49
N LYS A 62 1.76 -8.86 8.39
CA LYS A 62 1.08 -9.26 7.16
C LYS A 62 -0.02 -8.27 6.83
N ALA A 63 -0.14 -7.90 5.55
CA ALA A 63 -1.27 -7.11 5.08
C ALA A 63 -2.56 -7.94 5.24
N PHE A 64 -3.47 -7.44 6.07
CA PHE A 64 -4.78 -8.03 6.32
C PHE A 64 -5.80 -7.56 5.26
N SER A 65 -5.81 -6.26 4.96
CA SER A 65 -6.64 -5.67 3.90
C SER A 65 -5.90 -4.55 3.20
N ILE A 66 -6.26 -4.32 1.95
CA ILE A 66 -5.83 -3.21 1.12
C ILE A 66 -7.10 -2.65 0.49
N GLU A 67 -7.35 -1.35 0.61
CA GLU A 67 -8.58 -0.72 0.11
C GLU A 67 -8.21 0.57 -0.63
N PRO A 68 -8.25 0.59 -1.99
CA PRO A 68 -8.02 1.79 -2.77
C PRO A 68 -9.05 2.87 -2.47
N LEU A 69 -8.60 4.12 -2.42
CA LEU A 69 -9.46 5.28 -2.28
C LEU A 69 -9.75 5.86 -3.66
N HIS A 70 -11.02 6.17 -3.92
CA HIS A 70 -11.47 6.75 -5.20
C HIS A 70 -11.97 8.19 -5.06
N ASP A 71 -12.31 8.62 -3.84
CA ASP A 71 -12.79 9.98 -3.57
C ASP A 71 -11.62 10.94 -3.35
N GLU A 72 -11.56 12.02 -4.15
CA GLU A 72 -10.46 13.00 -4.11
C GLU A 72 -10.26 13.60 -2.71
N LYS A 73 -11.34 13.83 -1.96
CA LYS A 73 -11.26 14.39 -0.62
C LYS A 73 -10.72 13.36 0.38
N ALA A 74 -11.14 12.11 0.31
CA ALA A 74 -10.59 11.03 1.11
C ALA A 74 -9.10 10.80 0.82
N ILE A 75 -8.71 10.85 -0.46
CA ILE A 75 -7.32 10.76 -0.91
C ILE A 75 -6.48 11.89 -0.29
N ALA A 76 -6.92 13.14 -0.41
CA ALA A 76 -6.22 14.29 0.15
C ALA A 76 -6.08 14.20 1.68
N GLN A 77 -7.12 13.73 2.37
CA GLN A 77 -7.07 13.49 3.82
C GLN A 77 -6.07 12.41 4.19
N ALA A 78 -6.04 11.29 3.46
CA ALA A 78 -5.09 10.21 3.70
C ALA A 78 -3.64 10.66 3.49
N VAL A 79 -3.37 11.47 2.46
CA VAL A 79 -2.05 12.06 2.21
C VAL A 79 -1.63 12.97 3.36
N ASN A 80 -2.50 13.86 3.83
CA ASN A 80 -2.21 14.74 4.96
C ASN A 80 -1.91 13.96 6.25
N LEU A 81 -2.67 12.90 6.53
CA LEU A 81 -2.45 12.04 7.69
C LEU A 81 -1.10 11.30 7.60
N ARG A 82 -0.77 10.79 6.41
CA ARG A 82 0.53 10.15 6.14
C ARG A 82 1.68 11.11 6.44
N ASP A 83 1.62 12.34 5.91
CA ASP A 83 2.71 13.31 6.04
C ASP A 83 2.87 13.79 7.49
N ALA A 84 1.77 14.01 8.21
CA ALA A 84 1.81 14.31 9.63
C ALA A 84 2.48 13.17 10.45
N ALA A 85 2.09 11.92 10.19
CA ALA A 85 2.66 10.76 10.87
C ALA A 85 4.15 10.51 10.50
N LEU A 86 4.53 10.76 9.23
CA LEU A 86 5.91 10.68 8.79
C LEU A 86 6.77 11.71 9.51
N LYS A 87 6.33 12.97 9.53
CA LYS A 87 7.02 14.05 10.22
C LYS A 87 7.23 13.77 11.69
N GLU A 88 6.21 13.28 12.38
CA GLU A 88 6.32 12.91 13.80
C GLU A 88 7.36 11.81 14.03
N ARG A 89 7.39 10.79 13.16
CA ARG A 89 8.26 9.61 13.34
C ARG A 89 9.71 9.85 12.91
N THR A 90 9.95 10.63 11.85
CA THR A 90 11.28 10.72 11.20
C THR A 90 11.81 12.15 11.06
N GLY A 91 10.98 13.17 11.31
CA GLY A 91 11.33 14.56 11.03
C GLY A 91 11.31 14.93 9.54
N VAL A 92 10.92 14.01 8.66
CA VAL A 92 10.77 14.26 7.22
C VAL A 92 9.36 14.80 6.95
N GLU A 93 9.25 15.94 6.27
CA GLU A 93 7.98 16.63 6.04
C GLU A 93 7.02 15.87 5.11
N GLN A 94 7.54 15.24 4.06
CA GLN A 94 6.75 14.48 3.08
C GLN A 94 7.59 13.38 2.43
N LEU A 95 6.93 12.36 1.87
CA LEU A 95 7.62 11.38 1.03
C LEU A 95 8.11 12.03 -0.26
N ASP A 96 9.36 11.73 -0.64
CA ASP A 96 9.90 12.01 -1.97
C ASP A 96 9.30 10.99 -2.94
N LEU A 97 8.07 11.27 -3.39
CA LEU A 97 7.43 10.54 -4.46
C LEU A 97 7.88 11.16 -5.77
N PRO A 98 8.19 10.36 -6.81
CA PRO A 98 8.57 10.92 -8.11
C PRO A 98 7.50 11.91 -8.57
N GLU A 99 7.93 13.14 -8.87
CA GLU A 99 7.06 14.16 -9.44
C GLU A 99 6.56 13.69 -10.81
N VAL A 100 5.29 13.95 -11.07
CA VAL A 100 4.61 13.58 -12.30
C VAL A 100 4.47 14.84 -13.15
N ASP A 101 5.08 14.85 -14.34
CA ASP A 101 4.89 15.90 -15.36
C ASP A 101 3.49 15.83 -16.01
#